data_AF-A0A094FZ60-F1
#
_entry.id   AF-A0A094FZ60-F1
#
_cell.length_a   1.000
_cell.length_b   1.000
_cell.length_c   1.000
_cell.angle_alpha   90.00
_cell.angle_beta   90.00
_cell.angle_gamma   90.00
#
_symmetry.space_group_name_H-M   'P 1'
#
loop_
_entity.id
_entity.type
_entity.pdbx_description
1 polymer ?
#
loop_
_entity_poly.entity_id
_entity_poly.type
_entity_poly.pdbx_seq_one_letter_code
_entity_poly.pdbx_strand_id
1 'polypeptide(L)'
;MSFGLKNGAKILSQVLDLIQWNVVEECVQYDECGDYAPVIDAGKPVFVIEYPTTEERPSYVSDEKKEEICGNGGIPPGFSTILKNMNLDEWIVQCPALTSN
;
A
#
# COMPACT_ATOMS: atom_id res chain seq x y z
N MET A 1 -6.69 21.26 -8.08
CA MET A 1 -6.07 20.03 -8.61
C MET A 1 -5.11 19.52 -7.56
N SER A 2 -5.11 18.21 -7.30
CA SER A 2 -4.23 17.58 -6.32
C SER A 2 -3.35 16.55 -7.02
N PHE A 3 -2.18 16.24 -6.45
CA PHE A 3 -1.25 15.24 -6.94
C PHE A 3 -0.62 14.47 -5.77
N GLY A 4 -0.18 13.26 -6.06
CA GLY A 4 0.51 12.40 -5.10
C GLY A 4 1.87 11.97 -5.60
N LEU A 5 2.66 11.37 -4.71
CA LEU A 5 3.89 10.68 -5.05
C LEU A 5 3.58 9.21 -5.38
N LYS A 6 4.30 8.63 -6.35
CA LYS A 6 4.31 7.19 -6.60
C LYS A 6 5.63 6.61 -6.07
N ASN A 7 5.55 5.64 -5.16
CA ASN A 7 6.70 5.08 -4.43
C ASN A 7 7.58 6.22 -3.89
N GLY A 8 8.91 6.14 -4.08
CA GLY A 8 9.77 7.32 -3.98
C GLY A 8 10.11 7.77 -2.56
N ALA A 9 10.13 6.85 -1.58
CA ALA A 9 10.46 7.18 -0.19
C ALA A 9 11.75 8.03 -0.04
N LYS A 10 12.77 7.77 -0.86
CA LYS A 10 14.07 8.49 -0.86
C LYS A 10 13.97 9.99 -1.15
N ILE A 11 12.88 10.46 -1.77
CA ILE A 11 12.68 11.88 -2.09
C ILE A 11 11.63 12.55 -1.20
N LEU A 12 11.04 11.84 -0.24
CA LEU A 12 9.97 12.37 0.61
C LEU A 12 10.36 13.67 1.30
N SER A 13 11.59 13.79 1.82
CA SER A 13 12.07 15.02 2.47
C SER A 13 12.03 16.27 1.59
N GLN A 14 11.96 16.12 0.26
CA GLN A 14 11.93 17.23 -0.70
C GLN A 14 10.52 17.55 -1.19
N VAL A 15 9.61 16.57 -1.17
CA VAL A 15 8.29 16.68 -1.82
C VAL A 15 7.12 16.50 -0.87
N LEU A 16 7.38 16.15 0.40
CA LEU A 16 6.33 15.85 1.39
C LEU A 16 5.32 16.98 1.50
N ASP A 17 5.75 18.24 1.56
CA ASP A 17 4.85 19.40 1.67
C ASP A 17 4.03 19.66 0.39
N LEU A 18 4.50 19.16 -0.76
CA LEU A 18 3.89 19.40 -2.06
C LEU A 18 2.77 18.39 -2.38
N ILE A 19 2.92 17.14 -1.94
CA ILE A 19 1.99 16.05 -2.27
C ILE A 19 0.78 16.00 -1.34
N GLN A 20 -0.33 15.45 -1.82
CA GLN A 20 -1.54 15.22 -1.02
C GLN A 20 -1.65 13.76 -0.54
N TRP A 21 -0.98 12.82 -1.18
CA TRP A 21 -0.95 11.39 -0.83
C TRP A 21 0.29 10.70 -1.42
N ASN A 22 0.55 9.46 -0.99
CA ASN A 22 1.51 8.56 -1.65
C ASN A 22 0.77 7.31 -2.14
N VAL A 23 0.98 6.92 -3.40
CA VAL A 23 0.65 5.57 -3.89
C VAL A 23 1.91 4.73 -3.79
N VAL A 24 1.82 3.57 -3.16
CA VAL A 24 2.96 2.68 -2.88
C VAL A 24 2.62 1.29 -3.38
N GLU A 25 3.54 0.65 -4.10
CA GLU A 25 3.40 -0.72 -4.58
C GLU A 25 4.40 -1.63 -3.88
N GLU A 26 3.94 -2.82 -3.49
CA GLU A 26 4.80 -3.93 -3.04
C GLU A 26 5.66 -3.63 -1.80
N CYS A 27 5.27 -2.67 -0.96
CA CYS A 27 6.06 -2.34 0.22
C CYS A 27 6.08 -3.49 1.24
N VAL A 28 5.05 -4.34 1.27
CA VAL A 28 5.03 -5.53 2.13
C VAL A 28 6.01 -6.56 1.60
N GLN A 29 5.99 -6.80 0.27
CA GLN A 29 6.91 -7.73 -0.39
C GLN A 29 8.39 -7.37 -0.19
N TYR A 30 8.70 -6.07 -0.15
CA TYR A 30 10.06 -5.57 -0.04
C TYR A 30 10.47 -5.12 1.37
N ASP A 31 9.59 -5.23 2.36
CA ASP A 31 9.83 -4.74 3.73
C ASP A 31 10.17 -3.24 3.77
N GLU A 32 9.48 -2.45 2.95
CA GLU A 32 9.70 -1.00 2.76
C GLU A 32 8.53 -0.14 3.27
N CYS A 33 7.47 -0.72 3.85
CA CYS A 33 6.29 0.06 4.25
C CYS A 33 6.62 1.13 5.31
N GLY A 34 7.60 0.85 6.18
CA GLY A 34 8.05 1.79 7.22
C GLY A 34 8.66 3.08 6.65
N ASP A 35 9.23 3.05 5.44
CA ASP A 35 9.84 4.22 4.80
C ASP A 35 8.81 5.30 4.44
N TYR A 36 7.52 4.94 4.42
CA TYR A 36 6.41 5.84 4.12
C TYR A 36 5.72 6.41 5.37
N ALA A 37 6.19 6.07 6.58
CA ALA A 37 5.71 6.64 7.84
C ALA A 37 5.65 8.18 7.85
N PRO A 38 6.62 8.93 7.28
CA PRO A 38 6.56 10.40 7.25
C PRO A 38 5.31 10.96 6.55
N VAL A 39 4.70 10.21 5.63
CA VAL A 39 3.46 10.63 4.94
C VAL A 39 2.27 10.51 5.89
N ILE A 40 2.16 9.40 6.62
CA ILE A 40 1.13 9.19 7.65
C ILE A 40 1.30 10.19 8.80
N ASP A 41 2.53 10.40 9.27
CA ASP A 41 2.85 11.35 10.35
C ASP A 41 2.48 12.80 9.97
N ALA A 42 2.57 13.15 8.68
CA ALA A 42 2.11 14.42 8.15
C ALA A 42 0.57 14.51 7.98
N GLY A 43 -0.18 13.49 8.41
CA GLY A 43 -1.63 13.41 8.29
C GLY A 43 -2.11 13.18 6.85
N LYS A 44 -1.26 12.63 5.98
CA LYS A 44 -1.57 12.39 4.56
C LYS A 44 -1.78 10.89 4.31
N PRO A 45 -2.74 10.50 3.45
CA PRO A 45 -3.01 9.09 3.18
C PRO A 45 -1.88 8.43 2.37
N VAL A 46 -1.64 7.16 2.69
CA VAL A 46 -0.82 6.25 1.89
C VAL A 46 -1.71 5.15 1.32
N PHE A 47 -1.77 5.04 0.00
CA PHE A 47 -2.51 4.01 -0.72
C PHE A 47 -1.55 2.89 -1.14
N VAL A 48 -1.69 1.70 -0.60
CA VAL A 48 -0.84 0.55 -0.91
C VAL A 48 -1.54 -0.38 -1.89
N ILE A 49 -0.77 -0.87 -2.86
CA ILE A 49 -1.20 -1.91 -3.78
C ILE A 49 -0.21 -3.08 -3.65
N GLU A 50 -0.74 -4.26 -3.35
CA GLU A 50 0.02 -5.50 -3.34
C GLU A 50 -0.47 -6.42 -4.47
N TYR A 51 0.44 -7.19 -5.06
CA TYR A 51 0.17 -8.04 -6.22
C TYR A 51 0.34 -9.54 -5.91
N PRO A 52 -0.48 -10.13 -5.02
CA PRO A 52 -0.26 -11.52 -4.56
C PRO A 52 -0.67 -12.59 -5.58
N THR A 53 -1.24 -12.20 -6.72
CA THR A 53 -1.71 -13.11 -7.76
C THR A 53 -0.57 -13.51 -8.69
N THR A 54 -0.66 -14.69 -9.31
CA THR A 54 0.27 -15.10 -10.37
C THR A 54 -0.44 -15.17 -11.73
N GLU A 55 0.32 -15.25 -12.82
CA GLU A 55 -0.26 -15.40 -14.17
C GLU A 55 -1.09 -16.69 -14.30
N GLU A 56 -0.72 -17.74 -13.57
CA GLU A 56 -1.44 -19.03 -13.57
C GLU A 56 -2.72 -18.99 -12.72
N ARG A 57 -2.83 -18.02 -11.80
CA ARG A 57 -3.96 -17.85 -10.88
C ARG A 57 -4.31 -16.36 -10.73
N PRO A 58 -4.79 -15.72 -11.81
CA PRO A 58 -5.28 -14.35 -11.72
C PRO A 58 -6.51 -14.31 -10.82
N SER A 59 -6.73 -13.18 -10.16
CA SER A 59 -7.91 -12.92 -9.36
C SER A 59 -8.13 -13.89 -8.19
N TYR A 60 -7.06 -14.56 -7.74
CA TYR A 60 -7.09 -15.50 -6.63
C TYR A 60 -5.93 -15.24 -5.67
N VAL A 61 -6.26 -15.17 -4.38
CA VAL A 61 -5.30 -15.10 -3.27
C VAL A 61 -5.84 -15.94 -2.12
N SER A 62 -4.99 -16.80 -1.53
CA SER A 62 -5.37 -17.64 -0.39
C SER A 62 -5.64 -16.81 0.86
N ASP A 63 -6.44 -17.31 1.79
CA ASP A 63 -6.72 -16.57 3.04
C ASP A 63 -5.46 -16.39 3.88
N GLU A 64 -4.52 -17.35 3.85
CA GLU A 64 -3.20 -17.21 4.47
C GLU A 64 -2.41 -16.03 3.90
N LYS A 65 -2.37 -15.90 2.56
CA LYS A 65 -1.65 -14.79 1.91
C LYS A 65 -2.36 -13.46 2.11
N LYS A 66 -3.70 -13.45 2.18
CA LYS A 66 -4.46 -12.26 2.58
C LYS A 66 -4.12 -11.85 4.01
N GLU A 67 -4.05 -12.78 4.96
CA GLU A 67 -3.72 -12.46 6.35
C GLU A 67 -2.27 -12.00 6.51
N GLU A 68 -1.33 -12.61 5.77
CA GLU A 68 0.07 -12.18 5.71
C GLU A 68 0.18 -10.69 5.29
N ILE A 69 -0.57 -10.30 4.26
CA ILE A 69 -0.53 -8.95 3.72
C ILE A 69 -1.38 -7.98 4.55
N CYS A 70 -2.67 -8.28 4.72
CA CYS A 70 -3.67 -7.40 5.31
C CYS A 70 -3.66 -7.38 6.86
N GLY A 71 -2.99 -8.34 7.50
CA GLY A 71 -2.89 -8.42 8.94
C GLY A 71 -1.88 -7.42 9.54
N ASN A 72 -1.73 -7.46 10.86
CA ASN A 72 -0.83 -6.56 11.61
C ASN A 72 0.67 -6.76 11.31
N GLY A 73 1.05 -7.82 10.59
CA GLY A 73 2.43 -8.14 10.26
C GLY A 73 2.97 -7.46 9.00
N GLY A 74 2.08 -7.10 8.05
CA GLY A 74 2.49 -6.58 6.74
C GLY A 74 2.34 -5.07 6.57
N ILE A 75 1.27 -4.47 7.09
CA ILE A 75 0.91 -3.07 6.78
C ILE A 75 0.84 -2.22 8.07
N PRO A 76 1.53 -1.07 8.14
CA PRO A 76 1.41 -0.16 9.28
C PRO A 76 0.00 0.46 9.40
N PRO A 77 -0.45 0.81 10.61
CA PRO A 77 -1.72 1.52 10.80
C PRO A 77 -1.82 2.80 9.98
N GLY A 78 -3.02 3.11 9.49
CA GLY A 78 -3.29 4.33 8.71
C GLY A 78 -3.08 4.19 7.19
N PHE A 79 -2.54 3.07 6.72
CA PHE A 79 -2.41 2.77 5.30
C PHE A 79 -3.74 2.22 4.74
N SER A 80 -4.04 2.58 3.49
CA SER A 80 -5.21 2.10 2.75
C SER A 80 -4.77 1.11 1.68
N THR A 81 -4.98 -0.19 1.93
CA THR A 81 -4.37 -1.24 1.12
C THR A 81 -5.37 -2.05 0.32
N ILE A 82 -5.00 -2.34 -0.93
CA ILE A 82 -5.74 -3.19 -1.85
C ILE A 82 -4.82 -4.26 -2.45
N LEU A 83 -5.39 -5.43 -2.75
CA LEU A 83 -4.74 -6.49 -3.53
C LEU A 83 -5.26 -6.43 -4.96
N LYS A 84 -4.35 -6.52 -5.93
CA LYS A 84 -4.66 -6.41 -7.37
C LYS A 84 -3.94 -7.47 -8.18
N ASN A 85 -4.44 -7.69 -9.40
CA ASN A 85 -3.65 -8.28 -10.47
C ASN A 85 -2.59 -7.27 -10.94
N MET A 86 -1.43 -7.75 -11.39
CA MET A 86 -0.32 -6.90 -11.89
C MET A 86 -0.72 -6.01 -13.09
N ASN A 87 -1.69 -6.45 -13.89
CA ASN A 87 -2.21 -5.69 -15.03
C ASN A 87 -3.19 -4.55 -14.64
N LEU A 88 -3.49 -4.40 -13.34
CA LEU A 88 -4.42 -3.40 -12.80
C LEU A 88 -5.82 -3.43 -13.44
N ASP A 89 -6.33 -4.64 -13.72
CA ASP A 89 -7.69 -4.85 -14.20
C ASP A 89 -8.77 -4.54 -13.13
N GLU A 90 -10.02 -4.98 -13.33
CA GLU A 90 -11.12 -4.70 -12.41
C GLU A 90 -10.98 -5.40 -11.05
N TRP A 91 -10.34 -6.57 -10.99
CA TRP A 91 -10.35 -7.40 -9.77
C TRP A 91 -9.64 -6.70 -8.61
N ILE A 92 -10.27 -6.70 -7.45
CA ILE A 92 -9.79 -6.01 -6.25
C ILE A 92 -10.20 -6.76 -4.99
N VAL A 93 -9.28 -6.82 -4.03
CA VAL A 93 -9.59 -7.18 -2.64
C VAL A 93 -9.15 -6.02 -1.75
N GLN A 94 -10.07 -5.49 -0.94
CA GLN A 94 -9.74 -4.44 0.01
C GLN A 94 -9.35 -5.05 1.35
N CYS A 95 -8.19 -4.66 1.90
CA CYS A 95 -7.82 -5.04 3.26
C CYS A 95 -8.69 -4.28 4.28
N PRO A 96 -9.00 -4.86 5.45
CA PRO A 96 -9.61 -4.13 6.56
C PRO A 96 -8.75 -2.93 6.95
N ALA A 97 -9.39 -1.80 7.30
CA ALA A 97 -8.66 -0.64 7.81
C ALA A 97 -8.07 -0.98 9.19
N LEU A 98 -6.74 -0.86 9.32
CA LEU A 98 -6.05 -0.96 10.61
C LEU A 98 -6.04 0.42 11.25
N THR A 99 -6.90 0.62 12.25
CA THR A 99 -6.93 1.84 13.06
C THR A 99 -6.05 1.67 14.29
N SER A 100 -5.17 2.63 14.57
CA SER A 100 -4.50 2.73 15.86
C SER A 100 -5.57 2.91 16.96
N ASN A 101 -5.58 2.03 17.97
CA ASN A 101 -6.34 2.23 19.20
C ASN A 101 -5.83 3.44 19.99
#